data_AF-G2NYY4-F1
#
_entry.id   AF-G2NYY4-F1
#
_cell.length_a   1.000
_cell.length_b   1.000
_cell.length_c   1.000
_cell.angle_alpha   90.00
_cell.angle_beta   90.00
_cell.angle_gamma   90.00
#
_symmetry.space_group_name_H-M   'P 1'
#
loop_
_entity.id
_entity.type
_entity.pdbx_description
1 polymer ?
#
loop_
_entity_poly.entity_id
_entity_poly.type
_entity_poly.pdbx_seq_one_letter_code
_entity_poly.pdbx_strand_id
1 'polypeptide(L)'
;MQSASGIGAYLERRRPALERTSDGTASYEEMGRAAIQAASLYLASPTTSLEDARAVIVLLQFELDNMIRVAQARKRRLEQAEELRAS
;
A
#
# COMPACT_ATOMS: atom_id res chain seq x y z
N MET A 1 15.23 -21.15 18.24
CA MET A 1 14.67 -20.76 16.93
C MET A 1 13.58 -19.74 17.20
N GLN A 2 13.86 -18.44 17.03
CA GLN A 2 12.85 -17.39 17.25
C GLN A 2 11.98 -17.28 16.00
N SER A 3 10.67 -17.40 16.20
CA SER A 3 9.65 -17.29 15.17
C SER A 3 9.65 -15.88 14.58
N ALA A 4 9.85 -15.78 13.27
CA ALA A 4 9.63 -14.56 12.50
C ALA A 4 8.12 -14.27 12.39
N SER A 5 7.45 -14.02 13.52
CA SER A 5 6.06 -13.57 13.58
C SER A 5 6.03 -12.09 13.96
N GLY A 6 6.20 -11.22 12.98
CA GLY A 6 6.14 -9.78 13.16
C GLY A 6 5.98 -9.07 11.83
N ILE A 7 5.74 -7.77 11.88
CA ILE A 7 5.58 -6.89 10.71
C ILE A 7 6.77 -7.05 9.74
N GLY A 8 7.98 -7.27 10.24
CA GLY A 8 9.16 -7.55 9.40
C GLY A 8 8.98 -8.78 8.49
N ALA A 9 8.39 -9.87 9.00
CA ALA A 9 8.09 -11.07 8.22
C ALA A 9 6.88 -10.90 7.28
N TYR A 10 6.00 -9.93 7.58
CA TYR A 10 4.91 -9.55 6.68
C TYR A 10 5.44 -8.72 5.49
N LEU A 11 6.34 -7.77 5.75
CA LEU A 11 6.97 -6.93 4.72
C LEU A 11 7.90 -7.75 3.81
N GLU A 12 8.71 -8.65 4.38
CA GLU A 12 9.56 -9.61 3.65
C GLU A 12 8.73 -10.49 2.68
N ARG A 13 7.55 -10.94 3.11
CA ARG A 13 6.64 -11.76 2.28
C ARG A 13 5.96 -10.99 1.16
N ARG A 14 5.77 -9.67 1.30
CA ARG A 14 5.16 -8.82 0.27
C ARG A 14 6.15 -8.19 -0.71
N ARG A 15 7.44 -8.19 -0.40
CA ARG A 15 8.50 -7.70 -1.29
C ARG A 15 8.42 -8.26 -2.73
N PRO A 16 8.19 -9.56 -2.97
CA PRO A 16 8.03 -10.07 -4.34
C PRO A 16 6.74 -9.60 -5.04
N ALA A 17 5.68 -9.27 -4.29
CA ALA A 17 4.42 -8.75 -4.85
C ALA A 17 4.54 -7.27 -5.26
N LEU A 18 5.44 -6.52 -4.62
CA LEU A 18 5.79 -5.15 -5.01
C LEU A 18 6.68 -5.14 -6.27
N GLU A 19 7.51 -6.17 -6.45
CA GLU A 19 8.41 -6.32 -7.61
C GLU A 19 7.70 -6.88 -8.86
N ARG A 20 6.62 -7.66 -8.71
CA ARG A 20 5.89 -8.33 -9.81
C ARG A 20 4.72 -7.52 -10.41
N THR A 21 4.90 -6.22 -10.59
CA THR A 21 3.87 -5.37 -11.24
C THR A 21 4.03 -5.26 -12.76
N SER A 22 4.76 -6.19 -13.41
CA SER A 22 4.88 -6.20 -14.87
C SER A 22 3.74 -6.91 -15.61
N ASP A 23 2.98 -7.80 -14.95
CA ASP A 23 1.98 -8.67 -15.62
C ASP A 23 0.52 -8.54 -15.09
N GLY A 24 0.17 -7.39 -14.48
CA GLY A 24 -1.20 -6.84 -14.52
C GLY A 24 -2.40 -7.62 -13.94
N THR A 25 -2.49 -7.81 -12.61
CA THR A 25 -3.80 -8.15 -11.97
C THR A 25 -4.13 -7.43 -10.66
N ALA A 26 -3.46 -6.31 -10.37
CA ALA A 26 -4.02 -5.21 -9.59
C ALA A 26 -3.14 -3.96 -9.82
N SER A 27 -3.72 -2.87 -10.33
CA SER A 27 -3.06 -1.57 -10.29
C SER A 27 -2.70 -1.23 -8.84
N TYR A 28 -1.63 -0.48 -8.63
CA TYR A 28 -1.23 -0.03 -7.29
C TYR A 28 -2.41 0.61 -6.51
N GLU A 29 -3.31 1.29 -7.23
CA GLU A 29 -4.55 1.86 -6.72
C GLU A 29 -5.56 0.81 -6.23
N GLU A 30 -5.72 -0.32 -6.94
CA GLU A 30 -6.59 -1.42 -6.52
C GLU A 30 -6.05 -2.12 -5.27
N MET A 31 -4.73 -2.30 -5.17
CA MET A 31 -4.10 -2.83 -3.96
C MET A 31 -4.31 -1.89 -2.76
N GLY A 32 -4.17 -0.59 -2.97
CA GLY A 32 -4.47 0.42 -1.96
C GLY A 32 -5.93 0.40 -1.50
N ARG A 33 -6.88 0.34 -2.44
CA ARG A 33 -8.31 0.22 -2.14
C ARG A 33 -8.63 -1.05 -1.35
N ALA A 34 -8.07 -2.19 -1.74
CA ALA A 34 -8.25 -3.45 -1.03
C ALA A 34 -7.66 -3.41 0.39
N ALA A 35 -6.49 -2.79 0.57
CA ALA A 35 -5.86 -2.64 1.88
C ALA A 35 -6.71 -1.78 2.82
N ILE A 36 -7.26 -0.66 2.32
CA ILE A 36 -8.18 0.21 3.08
C ILE A 36 -9.42 -0.58 3.50
N GLN A 37 -10.07 -1.28 2.57
CA GLN A 37 -11.28 -2.04 2.87
C GLN A 37 -11.04 -3.14 3.91
N ALA A 38 -9.96 -3.91 3.77
CA ALA A 38 -9.60 -4.96 4.71
C ALA A 38 -9.33 -4.41 6.12
N ALA A 39 -8.60 -3.30 6.20
CA ALA A 39 -8.32 -2.65 7.46
C ALA A 39 -9.58 -2.06 8.11
N SER A 40 -10.49 -1.46 7.33
CA SER A 40 -11.78 -0.98 7.86
C SER A 40 -12.61 -2.11 8.45
N LEU A 41 -12.70 -3.26 7.77
CA LEU A 41 -13.41 -4.43 8.29
C LEU A 41 -12.76 -4.96 9.57
N TYR A 42 -11.44 -5.04 9.60
CA TYR A 42 -10.70 -5.49 10.77
C TYR A 42 -10.91 -4.55 11.97
N LEU A 43 -10.79 -3.23 11.77
CA LEU A 43 -11.00 -2.23 12.82
C LEU A 43 -12.44 -2.15 13.31
N ALA A 44 -13.42 -2.51 12.49
CA ALA A 44 -14.83 -2.56 12.87
C ALA A 44 -15.18 -3.81 13.72
N SER A 45 -14.30 -4.83 13.76
CA SER A 45 -14.57 -6.03 14.54
C SER A 45 -14.43 -5.77 16.05
N PRO A 46 -15.42 -6.16 16.87
CA PRO A 46 -15.32 -6.02 18.33
C PRO A 46 -14.28 -6.96 18.96
N THR A 47 -13.76 -7.92 18.20
CA THR A 47 -12.70 -8.83 18.64
C THR A 47 -11.29 -8.28 18.42
N THR A 48 -11.18 -7.12 17.77
CA THR A 48 -9.89 -6.51 17.46
C THR A 48 -9.30 -5.88 18.72
N SER A 49 -8.07 -6.30 19.05
CA SER A 49 -7.35 -5.74 20.20
C SER A 49 -6.89 -4.31 19.93
N LEU A 50 -6.66 -3.52 20.98
CA LEU A 50 -6.11 -2.17 20.85
C LEU A 50 -4.71 -2.18 20.21
N GLU A 51 -3.90 -3.20 20.52
CA GLU A 51 -2.56 -3.37 19.95
C GLU A 51 -2.63 -3.62 18.45
N ASP A 52 -3.48 -4.56 18.03
CA ASP A 52 -3.67 -4.87 16.61
C ASP A 52 -4.28 -3.71 15.84
N ALA A 53 -5.26 -3.00 16.43
CA ALA A 53 -5.83 -1.79 15.85
C ALA A 53 -4.75 -0.74 15.59
N ARG A 54 -3.85 -0.53 16.56
CA ARG A 54 -2.72 0.41 16.42
C ARG A 54 -1.77 -0.02 15.30
N ALA A 55 -1.43 -1.30 15.22
CA ALA A 55 -0.57 -1.83 14.17
C ALA A 55 -1.20 -1.64 12.77
N VAL A 56 -2.50 -1.93 12.63
CA VAL A 56 -3.24 -1.76 11.38
C VAL A 56 -3.32 -0.30 10.95
N ILE A 57 -3.53 0.62 11.88
CA ILE A 57 -3.53 2.06 11.59
C ILE A 57 -2.15 2.52 11.06
N VAL A 58 -1.06 2.08 11.69
CA VAL A 58 0.30 2.43 11.23
C VAL A 58 0.57 1.88 9.82
N LEU A 59 0.14 0.64 9.54
CA LEU A 59 0.28 0.04 8.21
C LEU A 59 -0.55 0.80 7.16
N LEU A 60 -1.77 1.24 7.52
CA LEU A 60 -2.60 2.06 6.63
C LEU A 60 -1.94 3.41 6.31
N GLN A 61 -1.39 4.09 7.31
CA GLN A 61 -0.68 5.36 7.10
C GLN A 61 0.48 5.19 6.11
N PHE A 62 1.27 4.13 6.28
CA PHE A 62 2.38 3.81 5.37
C PHE A 62 1.89 3.55 3.94
N GLU A 63 0.82 2.78 3.75
CA GLU A 63 0.28 2.50 2.42
C GLU A 63 -0.28 3.75 1.74
N LEU A 64 -0.99 4.60 2.48
CA LEU A 64 -1.51 5.87 1.99
C LEU A 64 -0.39 6.80 1.52
N ASP A 65 0.70 6.91 2.28
CA ASP A 65 1.88 7.70 1.90
C ASP A 65 2.49 7.20 0.59
N ASN A 66 2.57 5.88 0.40
CA ASN A 66 3.08 5.31 -0.84
C ASN A 66 2.15 5.59 -2.03
N MET A 67 0.82 5.49 -1.83
CA MET A 67 -0.17 5.87 -2.86
C MET A 67 -0.05 7.33 -3.28
N ILE A 68 0.14 8.24 -2.32
CA ILE A 68 0.36 9.66 -2.59
C ILE A 68 1.63 9.86 -3.42
N ARG A 69 2.73 9.19 -3.07
CA ARG A 69 4.00 9.28 -3.84
C ARG A 69 3.84 8.78 -5.27
N VAL A 70 3.16 7.66 -5.48
CA VAL A 70 2.88 7.11 -6.82
C VAL A 70 2.01 8.07 -7.62
N ALA A 71 0.96 8.62 -7.02
CA ALA A 71 0.07 9.59 -7.66
C ALA A 71 0.82 10.87 -8.06
N GLN A 72 1.66 11.42 -7.17
CA GLN A 72 2.50 12.57 -7.47
C GLN A 72 3.51 12.29 -8.59
N ALA A 73 4.13 11.11 -8.60
CA ALA A 73 5.05 10.71 -9.66
C ALA A 73 4.33 10.53 -11.01
N ARG A 74 3.08 10.07 -11.01
CA ARG A 74 2.25 10.02 -12.21
C ARG A 74 1.90 11.42 -12.71
N LYS A 75 1.49 12.32 -11.80
CA LYS A 75 1.20 13.73 -12.11
C LYS A 75 2.39 14.41 -12.79
N ARG A 76 3.60 14.33 -12.20
CA ARG A 76 4.81 14.92 -12.77
C ARG A 76 5.13 14.40 -14.18
N ARG A 77 4.92 13.10 -14.42
CA ARG A 77 5.13 12.51 -15.76
C ARG A 77 4.11 13.00 -16.79
N LEU A 78 2.87 13.24 -16.37
CA LEU A 78 1.85 13.80 -17.24
C LEU A 78 2.15 15.26 -17.59
N GLU A 79 2.51 16.08 -16.60
CA GLU A 79 2.91 17.49 -16.79
C GLU A 79 4.10 17.59 -17.77
N GLN A 80 5.15 16.78 -17.58
CA GLN A 80 6.30 16.73 -18.49
C GLN A 80 5.91 16.31 -19.91
N ALA A 81 5.00 15.34 -20.05
CA ALA A 81 4.55 14.90 -21.36
C ALA A 81 3.70 15.95 -22.08
N GLU A 82 2.95 16.77 -21.34
CA GLU A 82 2.19 17.90 -21.87
C GLU A 82 3.12 19.04 -22.32
N GLU A 83 4.12 19.37 -21.51
CA GLU A 83 5.15 20.37 -21.85
C GLU A 83 5.90 19.99 -23.13
N LEU A 84 6.33 18.73 -23.25
CA LEU A 84 7.01 18.21 -24.46
C LEU A 84 6.12 18.17 -25.71
N ARG A 85 4.80 18.14 -25.55
CA ARG A 85 3.84 18.18 -26.67
C ARG A 85 3.50 19.62 -27.09
N ALA A 86 3.71 20.58 -26.20
CA ALA A 86 3.43 22.00 -26.44
C ALA A 86 4.65 22.77 -26.98
N SER A 87 5.85 22.18 -26.94
CA SER A 87 7.10 22.69 -27.54
C SER A 87 7.30 22.19 -28.96
#